data_AF-A0A1F9CZU3-F1
#
_entry.id   AF-A0A1F9CZU3-F1
#
_cell.length_a   1.000
_cell.length_b   1.000
_cell.length_c   1.000
_cell.angle_alpha   90.00
_cell.angle_beta   90.00
_cell.angle_gamma   90.00
#
_symmetry.space_group_name_H-M   'P 1'
#
loop_
_entity.id
_entity.type
_entity.pdbx_description
1 polymer ?
#
loop_
_entity_poly.entity_id
_entity_poly.type
_entity_poly.pdbx_seq_one_letter_code
_entity_poly.pdbx_strand_id
1 'polypeptide(L)'
;MKKLFFGTMLLALVIVVPISTMAMGRVDVGVSIPLPPPIIFPGPPQLVVIPETNVYAVPDVDVDVFFYGGWWWRPWEGRWYRSQRYDSGWSHYQGTPSFHRSVPSGWRNDYKQRRWKGQQWDHQRVPHQQAQQNWSRWEKDRHWEKQNNWGVRGLKKPQAQSQQPSRKVQPRQSQPQSRDGQRRQQQENHERRGR
;
A
#
# COMPACT_ATOMS: atom_id res chain seq x y z
N MET A 1 -90.68 -6.48 -12.32
CA MET A 1 -90.65 -5.52 -11.20
C MET A 1 -89.39 -5.77 -10.38
N LYS A 2 -88.64 -4.72 -10.06
CA LYS A 2 -87.38 -4.71 -9.28
C LYS A 2 -87.55 -5.36 -7.89
N LYS A 3 -86.48 -5.97 -7.37
CA LYS A 3 -85.80 -5.55 -6.12
C LYS A 3 -84.52 -6.37 -5.89
N LEU A 4 -83.46 -5.64 -5.56
CA LEU A 4 -82.11 -6.08 -5.20
C LEU A 4 -82.12 -6.76 -3.83
N PHE A 5 -81.27 -7.77 -3.64
CA PHE A 5 -80.59 -7.99 -2.36
C PHE A 5 -79.15 -8.45 -2.58
N PHE A 6 -78.24 -7.58 -2.15
CA PHE A 6 -76.81 -7.85 -1.96
C PHE A 6 -76.65 -8.89 -0.84
N GLY A 7 -75.86 -9.95 -1.10
CA GLY A 7 -75.49 -10.95 -0.11
C GLY A 7 -74.00 -11.25 -0.19
N THR A 8 -73.25 -10.62 0.69
CA THR A 8 -71.81 -10.78 0.94
C THR A 8 -71.39 -12.24 1.09
N MET A 9 -70.54 -12.74 0.19
CA MET A 9 -69.83 -14.01 0.37
C MET A 9 -68.34 -13.72 0.57
N LEU A 10 -67.92 -13.73 1.83
CA LEU A 10 -66.57 -13.41 2.29
C LEU A 10 -65.71 -14.68 2.16
N LEU A 11 -64.85 -14.72 1.15
CA LEU A 11 -63.90 -15.80 0.90
C LEU A 11 -62.74 -15.70 1.91
N ALA A 12 -62.70 -16.59 2.90
CA ALA A 12 -61.59 -16.67 3.85
C ALA A 12 -60.40 -17.41 3.21
N LEU A 13 -59.44 -16.66 2.67
CA LEU A 13 -58.13 -17.17 2.25
C LEU A 13 -57.15 -17.03 3.41
N VAL A 14 -56.87 -18.11 4.13
CA VAL A 14 -55.82 -18.14 5.16
C VAL A 14 -54.46 -18.20 4.45
N ILE A 15 -53.82 -17.05 4.28
CA ILE A 15 -52.45 -16.97 3.80
C ILE A 15 -51.53 -17.16 5.00
N VAL A 16 -50.88 -18.32 5.08
CA VAL A 16 -49.76 -18.55 6.01
C VAL A 16 -48.57 -17.75 5.48
N VAL A 17 -48.34 -16.57 6.04
CA VAL A 17 -47.14 -15.77 5.72
C VAL A 17 -45.98 -16.34 6.54
N PRO A 18 -44.87 -16.77 5.93
CA PRO A 18 -43.68 -17.13 6.68
C PRO A 18 -43.15 -15.87 7.37
N ILE A 19 -43.15 -15.89 8.71
CA ILE A 19 -42.53 -14.86 9.53
C ILE A 19 -41.03 -14.95 9.24
N SER A 20 -40.56 -14.11 8.34
CA SER A 20 -39.13 -13.94 8.11
C SER A 20 -38.54 -13.43 9.40
N THR A 21 -37.68 -14.25 10.00
CA THR A 21 -36.88 -13.91 11.17
C THR A 21 -36.00 -12.72 10.82
N MET A 22 -36.46 -11.53 11.17
CA MET A 22 -35.63 -10.34 11.17
C MET A 22 -34.60 -10.55 12.27
N ALA A 23 -33.40 -11.00 11.87
CA ALA A 23 -32.21 -10.90 12.69
C ALA A 23 -31.94 -9.40 12.92
N MET A 24 -32.62 -8.84 13.93
CA MET A 24 -32.56 -7.44 14.29
C MET A 24 -31.40 -7.25 15.27
N GLY A 25 -30.44 -6.42 14.85
CA GLY A 25 -29.44 -5.85 15.75
C GLY A 25 -28.07 -6.51 15.67
N ARG A 26 -27.38 -6.38 14.52
CA ARG A 26 -25.97 -6.01 14.63
C ARG A 26 -25.97 -4.67 15.35
N VAL A 27 -25.59 -4.67 16.62
CA VAL A 27 -25.28 -3.44 17.33
C VAL A 27 -24.15 -2.79 16.54
N ASP A 28 -24.49 -1.79 15.74
CA ASP A 28 -23.52 -0.92 15.11
C ASP A 28 -22.92 -0.11 16.27
N VAL A 29 -21.89 -0.69 16.90
CA VAL A 29 -21.04 0.05 17.81
C VAL A 29 -20.30 1.04 16.92
N GLY A 30 -20.95 2.17 16.63
CA GLY A 30 -20.42 3.26 15.85
C GLY A 30 -19.27 3.88 16.60
N VAL A 31 -18.09 3.27 16.49
CA VAL A 31 -16.84 3.88 16.95
C VAL A 31 -16.64 5.09 16.05
N SER A 32 -17.05 6.26 16.56
CA SER A 32 -16.80 7.54 15.89
C SER A 32 -15.29 7.75 15.89
N ILE A 33 -14.65 7.44 14.76
CA ILE A 33 -13.22 7.68 14.58
C ILE A 33 -13.07 9.20 14.46
N PRO A 34 -12.35 9.86 15.38
CA PRO A 34 -12.21 11.31 15.33
C PRO A 34 -11.51 11.71 14.03
N LEU A 35 -11.93 12.85 13.47
CA LEU A 35 -11.29 13.45 12.30
C LEU A 35 -10.20 14.41 12.75
N PRO A 36 -9.10 14.50 12.00
CA PRO A 36 -8.02 15.38 12.37
C PRO A 36 -8.44 16.86 12.18
N PRO A 37 -7.96 17.79 13.03
CA PRO A 37 -8.37 19.19 12.96
C PRO A 37 -7.97 19.82 11.63
N PRO A 38 -8.68 20.86 11.13
CA PRO A 38 -8.28 21.56 9.91
C PRO A 38 -6.83 22.04 9.96
N ILE A 39 -6.15 22.01 8.81
CA ILE A 39 -4.78 22.54 8.70
C ILE A 39 -4.87 23.93 8.10
N ILE A 40 -4.23 24.90 8.75
CA ILE A 40 -4.11 26.25 8.22
C ILE A 40 -2.87 26.29 7.33
N PHE A 41 -3.09 26.40 6.03
CA PHE A 41 -2.00 26.59 5.08
C PHE A 41 -1.78 28.10 4.85
N PRO A 42 -0.53 28.59 4.82
CA PRO A 42 -0.24 30.00 4.51
C PRO A 42 -0.55 30.37 3.06
N GLY A 43 -0.80 29.37 2.20
CA GLY A 43 -1.17 29.51 0.80
C GLY A 43 -1.23 28.13 0.12
N PRO A 44 -1.43 28.07 -1.21
CA PRO A 44 -1.38 26.81 -1.95
C PRO A 44 -0.08 26.04 -1.65
N PRO A 45 -0.15 24.76 -1.24
CA PRO A 45 1.04 24.04 -0.76
C PRO A 45 2.14 23.95 -1.83
N GLN A 46 3.36 24.26 -1.41
CA GLN A 46 4.58 23.97 -2.16
C GLN A 46 5.22 22.72 -1.56
N LEU A 47 5.45 21.72 -2.39
CA LEU A 47 5.95 20.42 -1.97
C LEU A 47 7.45 20.29 -2.19
N VAL A 48 8.09 19.38 -1.46
CA VAL A 48 9.44 18.89 -1.76
C VAL A 48 9.41 17.38 -1.87
N VAL A 49 10.15 16.81 -2.82
CA VAL A 49 10.31 15.35 -2.91
C VAL A 49 11.29 14.88 -1.84
N ILE A 50 10.92 13.87 -1.05
CA ILE A 50 11.83 13.22 -0.12
C ILE A 50 12.82 12.38 -0.93
N PRO A 51 14.14 12.62 -0.82
CA PRO A 51 15.13 11.92 -1.65
C PRO A 51 15.07 10.40 -1.50
N GLU A 52 15.43 9.69 -2.58
CA GLU A 52 15.35 8.23 -2.69
C GLU A 52 13.91 7.67 -2.64
N THR A 53 12.89 8.54 -2.77
CA THR A 53 11.48 8.15 -2.80
C THR A 53 10.71 8.89 -3.90
N ASN A 54 9.42 8.57 -4.04
CA ASN A 54 8.44 9.37 -4.80
C ASN A 54 7.41 10.03 -3.86
N VAL A 55 7.77 10.24 -2.59
CA VAL A 55 6.92 10.88 -1.59
C VAL A 55 7.21 12.37 -1.59
N TYR A 56 6.16 13.16 -1.68
CA TYR A 56 6.25 14.62 -1.57
C TYR A 56 5.78 15.02 -0.18
N ALA A 57 6.47 15.97 0.46
CA ALA A 57 6.09 16.49 1.77
C ALA A 57 5.78 17.99 1.69
N VAL A 58 4.90 18.49 2.56
CA VAL A 58 4.65 19.93 2.74
C VAL A 58 5.56 20.43 3.87
N PRO A 59 6.63 21.19 3.59
CA PRO A 59 7.55 21.67 4.62
C PRO A 59 7.04 22.91 5.37
N ASP A 60 6.07 23.63 4.80
CA ASP A 60 5.66 24.97 5.25
C ASP A 60 4.53 24.93 6.31
N VAL A 61 4.22 23.75 6.85
CA VAL A 61 3.26 23.54 7.95
C VAL A 61 3.87 22.64 9.03
N ASP A 62 3.44 22.83 10.28
CA ASP A 62 4.02 22.13 11.45
C ASP A 62 3.60 20.66 11.57
N VAL A 63 2.56 20.26 10.84
CA VAL A 63 2.06 18.88 10.82
C VAL A 63 2.58 18.10 9.61
N ASP A 64 2.68 16.79 9.73
CA ASP A 64 3.01 15.92 8.60
C ASP A 64 1.86 15.85 7.60
N VAL A 65 2.15 16.29 6.38
CA VAL A 65 1.30 16.12 5.22
C VAL A 65 2.17 15.65 4.08
N PHE A 66 1.82 14.49 3.53
CA PHE A 66 2.50 13.90 2.40
C PHE A 66 1.57 13.78 1.21
N PHE A 67 2.12 13.78 0.01
CA PHE A 67 1.45 13.39 -1.20
C PHE A 67 2.19 12.21 -1.82
N TYR A 68 1.47 11.11 -2.03
CA TYR A 68 2.03 9.87 -2.55
C TYR A 68 0.95 9.03 -3.23
N GLY A 69 1.27 8.48 -4.41
CA GLY A 69 0.38 7.57 -5.14
C GLY A 69 -0.97 8.20 -5.51
N GLY A 70 -1.02 9.51 -5.74
CA GLY A 70 -2.25 10.24 -6.06
C GLY A 70 -3.12 10.59 -4.85
N TRP A 71 -2.65 10.38 -3.62
CA TRP A 71 -3.38 10.70 -2.40
C TRP A 71 -2.58 11.65 -1.51
N TRP A 72 -3.30 12.52 -0.82
CA TRP A 72 -2.79 13.25 0.34
C TRP A 72 -2.87 12.34 1.56
N TRP A 73 -1.85 12.37 2.40
CA TRP A 73 -1.70 11.53 3.58
C TRP A 73 -1.33 12.39 4.78
N ARG A 74 -1.94 12.08 5.92
CA ARG A 74 -1.72 12.79 7.18
C ARG A 74 -1.70 11.78 8.33
N PRO A 75 -0.58 11.62 9.04
CA PRO A 75 -0.59 10.97 10.34
C PRO A 75 -1.19 11.92 11.38
N TRP A 76 -2.09 11.41 12.20
CA TRP A 76 -2.68 12.15 13.33
C TRP A 76 -3.12 11.18 14.41
N GLU A 77 -2.70 11.43 15.66
CA GLU A 77 -3.02 10.61 16.84
C GLU A 77 -2.81 9.09 16.64
N GLY A 78 -1.67 8.72 16.06
CA GLY A 78 -1.31 7.31 15.82
C GLY A 78 -2.09 6.62 14.70
N ARG A 79 -2.92 7.36 13.95
CA ARG A 79 -3.69 6.88 12.82
C ARG A 79 -3.26 7.56 11.53
N TRP A 80 -3.60 6.96 10.40
CA TRP A 80 -3.41 7.54 9.09
C TRP A 80 -4.74 7.98 8.51
N TYR A 81 -4.72 9.15 7.89
CA TYR A 81 -5.84 9.68 7.13
C TYR A 81 -5.35 9.98 5.73
N ARG A 82 -6.24 9.79 4.75
CA ARG A 82 -5.97 10.18 3.37
C ARG A 82 -7.12 10.95 2.75
N SER A 83 -6.80 11.76 1.74
CA SER A 83 -7.78 12.52 0.98
C SER A 83 -7.33 12.75 -0.45
N GLN A 84 -8.28 13.08 -1.32
CA GLN A 84 -8.01 13.61 -2.67
C GLN A 84 -7.64 15.10 -2.64
N ARG A 85 -7.87 15.79 -1.52
CA ARG A 85 -7.58 17.22 -1.33
C ARG A 85 -6.62 17.39 -0.15
N TYR A 86 -5.76 18.40 -0.20
CA TYR A 86 -4.75 18.63 0.84
C TYR A 86 -5.31 19.23 2.14
N ASP A 87 -6.49 19.84 2.08
CA ASP A 87 -7.06 20.66 3.16
C ASP A 87 -8.31 20.05 3.81
N SER A 88 -8.92 19.04 3.20
CA SER A 88 -10.28 18.60 3.54
C SER A 88 -10.55 17.18 3.07
N GLY A 89 -11.68 16.59 3.51
CA GLY A 89 -12.11 15.26 3.05
C GLY A 89 -11.27 14.09 3.59
N TRP A 90 -10.54 14.31 4.69
CA TRP A 90 -9.74 13.30 5.35
C TRP A 90 -10.58 12.11 5.78
N SER A 91 -10.23 10.93 5.28
CA SER A 91 -10.85 9.66 5.63
C SER A 91 -9.83 8.77 6.32
N HIS A 92 -10.24 8.09 7.40
CA HIS A 92 -9.38 7.14 8.09
C HIS A 92 -8.90 6.04 7.14
N TYR A 93 -7.60 5.78 7.16
CA TYR A 93 -6.95 4.69 6.46
C TYR A 93 -6.54 3.63 7.46
N GLN A 94 -7.07 2.42 7.30
CA GLN A 94 -6.74 1.30 8.17
C GLN A 94 -5.32 0.82 7.90
N GLY A 95 -4.43 0.98 8.88
CA GLY A 95 -3.05 0.52 8.84
C GLY A 95 -2.03 1.64 8.56
N THR A 96 -0.82 1.24 8.20
CA THR A 96 0.29 2.15 7.88
C THR A 96 0.54 2.17 6.38
N PRO A 97 0.53 3.34 5.72
CA PRO A 97 0.85 3.46 4.30
C PRO A 97 2.24 2.90 4.00
N SER A 98 2.38 2.20 2.87
CA SER A 98 3.64 1.52 2.50
C SER A 98 4.83 2.47 2.44
N PHE A 99 4.62 3.70 1.96
CA PHE A 99 5.67 4.71 1.82
C PHE A 99 6.26 5.17 3.15
N HIS A 100 5.51 5.05 4.26
CA HIS A 100 5.91 5.59 5.57
C HIS A 100 7.27 5.05 6.03
N ARG A 101 7.57 3.78 5.73
CA ARG A 101 8.85 3.13 6.09
C ARG A 101 10.06 3.78 5.40
N SER A 102 9.84 4.46 4.28
CA SER A 102 10.88 5.12 3.49
C SER A 102 11.07 6.60 3.85
N VAL A 103 10.21 7.17 4.70
CA VAL A 103 10.30 8.57 5.14
C VAL A 103 10.87 8.60 6.56
N PRO A 104 12.11 9.12 6.75
CA PRO A 104 12.68 9.26 8.08
C PRO A 104 11.87 10.25 8.92
N SER A 105 11.66 9.96 10.21
CA SER A 105 10.98 10.88 11.14
C SER A 105 11.68 12.25 11.24
N GLY A 106 12.99 12.30 10.98
CA GLY A 106 13.81 13.52 10.98
C GLY A 106 13.80 14.32 9.67
N TRP A 107 13.00 13.96 8.66
CA TRP A 107 13.07 14.56 7.32
C TRP A 107 12.95 16.10 7.32
N ARG A 108 12.17 16.69 8.23
CA ARG A 108 12.05 18.15 8.36
C ARG A 108 13.36 18.82 8.74
N ASN A 109 14.14 18.19 9.61
CA ASN A 109 15.43 18.73 10.02
C ASN A 109 16.41 18.69 8.86
N ASP A 110 16.41 17.59 8.11
CA ASP A 110 17.17 17.43 6.86
C ASP A 110 16.79 18.52 5.83
N TYR A 111 15.50 18.77 5.66
CA TYR A 111 14.98 19.85 4.81
C TYR A 111 15.47 21.23 5.26
N LYS A 112 15.30 21.56 6.55
CA LYS A 112 15.72 22.85 7.13
C LYS A 112 17.23 23.08 7.00
N GLN A 113 18.01 22.03 7.20
CA GLN A 113 19.47 22.06 7.14
C GLN A 113 20.02 21.90 5.72
N ARG A 114 19.15 21.78 4.70
CA ARG A 114 19.52 21.55 3.30
C ARG A 114 20.49 20.39 3.15
N ARG A 115 20.24 19.30 3.88
CA ARG A 115 21.07 18.10 3.81
C ARG A 115 20.23 16.84 3.77
N TRP A 116 20.78 15.81 3.16
CA TRP A 116 20.20 14.48 3.14
C TRP A 116 21.30 13.46 3.40
N LYS A 117 21.22 12.70 4.49
CA LYS A 117 22.26 11.73 4.91
C LYS A 117 23.69 12.32 4.92
N GLY A 118 23.80 13.56 5.38
CA GLY A 118 25.08 14.28 5.46
C GLY A 118 25.58 14.90 4.15
N GLN A 119 24.87 14.71 3.03
CA GLN A 119 25.16 15.38 1.76
C GLN A 119 24.31 16.63 1.58
N GLN A 120 24.79 17.61 0.81
CA GLN A 120 24.01 18.80 0.48
C GLN A 120 22.77 18.43 -0.34
N TRP A 121 21.62 18.94 0.07
CA TRP A 121 20.32 18.72 -0.57
C TRP A 121 19.74 20.04 -1.09
N ASP A 122 19.92 20.26 -2.39
CA ASP A 122 19.38 21.37 -3.15
C ASP A 122 17.93 21.05 -3.60
N HIS A 123 17.03 20.99 -2.62
CA HIS A 123 15.63 20.65 -2.82
C HIS A 123 14.90 21.62 -3.75
N GLN A 124 14.01 21.08 -4.57
CA GLN A 124 13.17 21.87 -5.49
C GLN A 124 11.74 21.95 -4.95
N ARG A 125 11.15 23.14 -5.03
CA ARG A 125 9.74 23.37 -4.71
C ARG A 125 8.86 22.93 -5.88
N VAL A 126 7.83 22.15 -5.58
CA VAL A 126 6.89 21.60 -6.54
C VAL A 126 5.48 22.06 -6.17
N PRO A 127 4.82 22.91 -6.97
CA PRO A 127 3.44 23.28 -6.73
C PRO A 127 2.56 22.02 -6.66
N HIS A 128 1.65 21.95 -5.70
CA HIS A 128 0.86 20.74 -5.47
C HIS A 128 0.09 20.26 -6.71
N GLN A 129 -0.37 21.18 -7.55
CA GLN A 129 -1.07 20.86 -8.80
C GLN A 129 -0.16 20.08 -9.76
N GLN A 130 1.12 20.45 -9.86
CA GLN A 130 2.08 19.74 -10.71
C GLN A 130 2.35 18.34 -10.19
N ALA A 131 2.55 18.18 -8.88
CA ALA A 131 2.69 16.84 -8.29
C ALA A 131 1.44 15.99 -8.55
N GLN A 132 0.24 16.54 -8.34
CA GLN A 132 -1.01 15.82 -8.54
C GLN A 132 -1.26 15.41 -9.98
N GLN A 133 -0.86 16.22 -10.96
CA GLN A 133 -1.02 15.91 -12.37
C GLN A 133 0.04 14.93 -12.89
N ASN A 134 1.28 15.01 -12.37
CA ASN A 134 2.42 14.33 -12.98
C ASN A 134 2.94 13.12 -12.19
N TRP A 135 2.51 12.89 -10.94
CA TRP A 135 3.12 11.89 -10.05
C TRP A 135 3.27 10.50 -10.68
N SER A 136 2.24 10.02 -11.38
CA SER A 136 2.23 8.66 -11.93
C SER A 136 3.30 8.50 -13.00
N ARG A 137 3.45 9.52 -13.87
CA ARG A 137 4.51 9.55 -14.88
C ARG A 137 5.88 9.72 -14.22
N TRP A 138 6.00 10.63 -13.27
CA TRP A 138 7.27 10.90 -12.60
C TRP A 138 7.81 9.70 -11.83
N GLU A 139 6.93 8.95 -11.18
CA GLU A 139 7.26 7.68 -10.53
C GLU A 139 7.72 6.63 -11.54
N LYS A 140 6.94 6.40 -12.60
CA LYS A 140 7.26 5.43 -13.66
C LYS A 140 8.61 5.72 -14.33
N ASP A 141 8.86 6.99 -14.65
CA ASP A 141 10.06 7.40 -15.37
C ASP A 141 11.27 7.61 -14.46
N ARG A 142 11.09 7.50 -13.13
CA ARG A 142 12.10 7.82 -12.10
C ARG A 142 12.63 9.25 -12.28
N HIS A 143 11.69 10.18 -12.45
CA HIS A 143 11.95 11.57 -12.82
C HIS A 143 12.99 12.25 -11.91
N TRP A 144 12.77 12.21 -10.59
CA TRP A 144 13.65 12.86 -9.63
C TRP A 144 15.04 12.21 -9.54
N GLU A 145 15.11 10.89 -9.63
CA GLU A 145 16.38 10.16 -9.70
C GLU A 145 17.19 10.61 -10.92
N LYS A 146 16.56 10.58 -12.10
CA LYS A 146 17.23 10.82 -13.37
C LYS A 146 17.59 12.28 -13.62
N GLN A 147 16.72 13.20 -13.21
CA GLN A 147 16.89 14.63 -13.49
C GLN A 147 18.08 15.21 -12.73
N ASN A 148 18.18 14.94 -11.41
CA ASN A 148 19.23 15.50 -10.58
C ASN A 148 19.46 14.73 -9.26
N ASN A 149 19.24 13.40 -9.23
CA ASN A 149 19.33 12.60 -7.99
C ASN A 149 18.59 13.24 -6.81
N TRP A 150 17.33 13.66 -7.02
CA TRP A 150 16.50 14.34 -6.02
C TRP A 150 17.09 15.67 -5.47
N GLY A 151 18.10 16.23 -6.15
CA GLY A 151 18.84 17.42 -5.69
C GLY A 151 19.91 17.11 -4.64
N VAL A 152 20.23 15.84 -4.38
CA VAL A 152 21.26 15.46 -3.39
C VAL A 152 22.61 15.30 -4.08
N ARG A 153 23.58 16.14 -3.68
CA ARG A 153 24.94 16.09 -4.24
C ARG A 153 25.65 14.83 -3.80
N GLY A 154 26.36 14.17 -4.72
CA GLY A 154 27.16 12.98 -4.41
C GLY A 154 26.34 11.73 -4.04
N LEU A 155 25.00 11.75 -4.15
CA LEU A 155 24.19 10.57 -3.93
C LEU A 155 24.52 9.51 -4.98
N LYS A 156 25.02 8.35 -4.53
CA LYS A 156 25.31 7.22 -5.42
C LYS A 156 23.98 6.72 -5.98
N LYS A 157 23.86 6.73 -7.31
CA LYS A 157 22.72 6.09 -7.99
C LYS A 157 22.71 4.62 -7.57
N PRO A 158 21.56 4.04 -7.22
CA PRO A 158 21.44 2.60 -7.16
C PRO A 158 21.85 2.10 -8.54
N GLN A 159 23.02 1.45 -8.65
CA GLN A 159 23.32 0.71 -9.87
C GLN A 159 22.17 -0.28 -9.99
N ALA A 160 21.35 -0.12 -11.03
CA ALA A 160 20.52 -1.22 -11.48
C ALA A 160 21.49 -2.39 -11.56
N GLN A 161 21.30 -3.40 -10.70
CA GLN A 161 22.00 -4.65 -10.86
C GLN A 161 21.70 -5.07 -12.29
N SER A 162 22.68 -4.83 -13.17
CA SER A 162 22.78 -5.48 -14.45
C SER A 162 22.44 -6.91 -14.12
N GLN A 163 21.35 -7.40 -14.69
CA GLN A 163 21.01 -8.80 -14.61
C GLN A 163 22.25 -9.52 -15.13
N GLN A 164 23.14 -9.94 -14.23
CA GLN A 164 24.09 -10.97 -14.56
C GLN A 164 23.17 -12.07 -15.07
N PRO A 165 23.35 -12.53 -16.32
CA PRO A 165 22.56 -13.64 -16.81
C PRO A 165 22.77 -14.71 -15.75
N SER A 166 21.71 -15.06 -15.02
CA SER A 166 21.73 -16.18 -14.09
C SER A 166 22.34 -17.29 -14.90
N ARG A 167 23.57 -17.69 -14.53
CA ARG A 167 24.26 -18.86 -15.06
C ARG A 167 23.17 -19.91 -15.10
N LYS A 168 22.70 -20.29 -16.30
CA LYS A 168 21.73 -21.36 -16.46
C LYS A 168 22.34 -22.53 -15.73
N VAL A 169 21.84 -22.81 -14.53
CA VAL A 169 22.20 -24.00 -13.79
C VAL A 169 21.66 -25.11 -14.66
N GLN A 170 22.56 -25.78 -15.37
CA GLN A 170 22.26 -27.00 -16.10
C GLN A 170 21.48 -27.90 -15.13
N PRO A 171 20.29 -28.40 -15.49
CA PRO A 171 19.61 -29.37 -14.66
C PRO A 171 20.56 -30.54 -14.49
N ARG A 172 21.00 -30.78 -13.25
CA ARG A 172 21.78 -31.96 -12.90
C ARG A 172 20.86 -33.15 -13.19
N GLN A 173 21.09 -33.81 -14.32
CA GLN A 173 20.42 -35.06 -14.67
C GLN A 173 20.65 -36.01 -13.49
N SER A 174 19.57 -36.27 -12.75
CA SER A 174 19.51 -37.34 -11.78
C SER A 174 19.70 -38.64 -12.54
N GLN A 175 20.93 -39.15 -12.55
CA GLN A 175 21.21 -40.53 -12.95
C GLN A 175 20.38 -41.44 -12.03
N PRO A 176 19.55 -42.33 -12.58
CA PRO A 176 18.91 -43.36 -11.78
C PRO A 176 20.01 -44.28 -11.24
N GLN A 177 20.22 -44.27 -9.93
CA GLN A 177 21.09 -45.23 -9.26
C GLN A 177 20.49 -46.63 -9.49
N SER A 178 21.12 -47.40 -10.37
CA SER A 178 20.74 -48.76 -10.72
C SER A 178 20.65 -49.64 -9.49
N ARG A 179 19.43 -50.13 -9.18
CA ARG A 179 19.09 -51.04 -8.08
C ARG A 179 19.84 -52.39 -8.10
N ASP A 180 20.61 -52.67 -9.15
CA ASP A 180 21.35 -53.93 -9.31
C ASP A 180 22.66 -54.00 -8.52
N GLY A 181 23.27 -52.86 -8.16
CA GLY A 181 24.53 -52.85 -7.40
C GLY A 181 24.39 -53.34 -5.95
N GLN A 182 23.26 -53.03 -5.30
CA GLN A 182 23.02 -53.40 -3.91
C GLN A 182 22.62 -54.87 -3.72
N ARG A 183 22.02 -55.52 -4.74
CA ARG A 183 21.66 -56.94 -4.65
C ARG A 183 22.88 -57.87 -4.75
N ARG A 184 23.88 -57.53 -5.58
CA ARG A 184 25.12 -58.33 -5.69
C ARG A 184 25.95 -58.31 -4.41
N GLN A 185 26.08 -57.16 -3.74
CA GLN A 185 26.83 -57.08 -2.48
C GLN A 185 26.15 -57.84 -1.34
N GLN A 186 24.82 -57.91 -1.29
CA GLN A 186 24.12 -58.69 -0.27
C GLN A 186 24.22 -60.20 -0.48
N GLN A 187 24.26 -60.67 -1.74
CA GLN A 187 24.47 -62.09 -2.05
C GLN A 187 25.90 -62.54 -1.72
N GLU A 188 26.91 -61.75 -2.06
CA GLU A 188 28.31 -62.11 -1.77
C GLU A 188 28.62 -62.14 -0.26
N ASN A 189 27.94 -61.31 0.54
CA ASN A 189 28.10 -61.32 1.99
C ASN A 189 27.39 -62.51 2.69
N HIS A 190 26.35 -63.08 2.08
CA HIS A 190 25.69 -64.27 2.61
C HIS A 190 26.47 -65.55 2.29
N GLU A 191 27.14 -65.65 1.14
CA GLU A 191 27.99 -66.81 0.81
C GLU A 191 29.27 -66.89 1.65
N ARG A 192 29.81 -65.75 2.14
CA ARG A 192 30.99 -65.73 3.01
C ARG A 192 30.71 -66.04 4.49
N ARG A 193 29.45 -66.08 4.92
CA ARG A 193 29.05 -66.41 6.30
C ARG A 193 28.54 -67.84 6.47
N GLY A 194 28.49 -68.63 5.40
CA GLY A 194 27.99 -70.01 5.39
C GLY A 194 29.04 -71.08 5.11
N ARG A 195 30.32 -70.83 5.41
CA ARG A 195 31.38 -71.85 5.46
C ARG A 195 32.09 -71.81 6.80
#